data_AF-A0A1I7J904-F1
#
_entry.id   AF-A0A1I7J904-F1
#
_cell.length_a   1.000
_cell.length_b   1.000
_cell.length_c   1.000
_cell.angle_alpha   90.00
_cell.angle_beta   90.00
_cell.angle_gamma   90.00
#
_symmetry.space_group_name_H-M   'P 1'
#
loop_
_entity.id
_entity.type
_entity.pdbx_description
1 polymer ?
#
loop_
_entity_poly.entity_id
_entity_poly.type
_entity_poly.pdbx_seq_one_letter_code
_entity_poly.pdbx_strand_id
1 'polypeptide(L)'
;MTSNHVVFVYGTLRKGQGNRRVMEPHLVRELGEGSIRGEMYDLGAFPAAALDGDSVVVGEWDEVTDDGLVALDRLEGYPRFYDRTVVRDLNGAAEGWVYHMTGRIPAGAPRVDRGDWVAWLRSRKEVRV
;
A
#
# COMPACT_ATOMS: atom_id res chain seq x y z
N MET A 1 -1.15 17.48 -21.63
CA MET A 1 -1.95 16.27 -21.33
C MET A 1 -1.43 15.75 -20.01
N THR A 2 -2.23 15.80 -18.96
CA THR A 2 -1.89 15.16 -17.68
C THR A 2 -2.11 13.66 -17.85
N SER A 3 -1.10 12.85 -17.51
CA SER A 3 -1.26 11.41 -17.47
C SER A 3 -1.84 11.01 -16.11
N ASN A 4 -2.52 9.87 -16.09
CA ASN A 4 -3.04 9.27 -14.88
C ASN A 4 -2.31 7.96 -14.60
N HIS A 5 -2.22 7.60 -13.33
CA HIS A 5 -1.49 6.44 -12.83
C HIS A 5 -2.41 5.60 -11.95
N VAL A 6 -2.46 4.31 -12.23
CA VAL A 6 -3.08 3.34 -11.32
C VAL A 6 -2.08 3.02 -10.22
N VAL A 7 -2.53 3.06 -8.98
CA VAL A 7 -1.74 2.74 -7.79
C VAL A 7 -2.49 1.73 -6.92
N PHE A 8 -1.75 0.85 -6.26
CA PHE A 8 -2.24 -0.07 -5.24
C PHE A 8 -1.76 0.39 -3.87
N VAL A 9 -2.69 0.73 -2.98
CA VAL A 9 -2.42 1.18 -1.61
C VAL A 9 -2.94 0.14 -0.60
N TYR A 10 -2.08 -0.29 0.32
CA TYR A 10 -2.40 -1.38 1.26
C TYR A 10 -2.32 -0.97 2.74
N GLY A 11 -1.81 0.24 3.02
CA GLY A 11 -1.46 0.69 4.36
C GLY A 11 -2.16 1.98 4.79
N THR A 12 -1.38 2.94 5.27
CA THR A 12 -1.87 4.22 5.82
C THR A 12 -2.51 5.14 4.78
N LEU A 13 -2.35 4.81 3.50
CA LEU A 13 -3.00 5.47 2.36
C LEU A 13 -4.40 4.93 2.04
N ARG A 14 -4.84 3.81 2.63
CA ARG A 14 -6.19 3.28 2.43
C ARG A 14 -7.27 4.23 2.94
N LYS A 15 -8.50 4.08 2.43
CA LYS A 15 -9.65 4.87 2.86
C LYS A 15 -9.84 4.82 4.38
N GLY A 16 -10.04 6.00 4.98
CA GLY A 16 -10.17 6.15 6.43
C GLY A 16 -8.85 6.02 7.22
N GLN A 17 -7.70 5.86 6.55
CA GLN A 17 -6.38 5.88 7.19
C GLN A 17 -5.73 7.27 7.09
N GLY A 18 -4.76 7.53 7.98
CA GLY A 18 -4.26 8.89 8.24
C GLY A 18 -3.55 9.59 7.08
N ASN A 19 -2.98 8.84 6.13
CA ASN A 19 -2.26 9.40 4.99
C ASN A 19 -3.12 9.53 3.72
N ARG A 20 -4.37 9.01 3.70
CA ARG A 20 -5.27 9.12 2.53
C ARG A 20 -5.39 10.54 1.99
N ARG A 21 -5.38 11.53 2.88
CA ARG A 21 -5.39 12.98 2.59
C ARG A 21 -4.29 13.46 1.63
N VAL A 22 -3.17 12.73 1.52
CA VAL A 22 -2.06 13.10 0.64
C VAL A 22 -2.42 12.91 -0.83
N MET A 23 -3.18 11.86 -1.13
CA MET A 23 -3.58 11.55 -2.51
C MET A 23 -5.02 12.01 -2.83
N GLU A 24 -5.86 12.31 -1.83
CA GLU A 24 -7.24 12.81 -2.02
C GLU A 24 -7.36 13.98 -3.01
N PRO A 25 -6.52 15.04 -2.95
CA PRO A 25 -6.61 16.16 -3.89
C PRO A 25 -6.26 15.80 -5.34
N HIS A 26 -5.62 14.65 -5.55
CA HIS A 26 -5.11 14.19 -6.83
C HIS A 26 -5.83 12.93 -7.33
N LEU A 27 -6.86 12.48 -6.61
CA LEU A 27 -7.62 11.28 -6.91
C LEU A 27 -8.50 11.51 -8.14
N VAL A 28 -8.33 10.67 -9.15
CA VAL A 28 -9.15 10.64 -10.35
C VAL A 28 -10.36 9.74 -10.15
N ARG A 29 -10.13 8.49 -9.72
CA ARG A 29 -11.21 7.56 -9.34
C ARG A 29 -10.72 6.47 -8.39
N GLU A 30 -11.62 5.96 -7.58
CA GLU A 30 -11.43 4.74 -6.80
C GLU A 30 -11.78 3.54 -7.69
N LEU A 31 -10.89 2.55 -7.82
CA LEU A 31 -11.11 1.34 -8.63
C LEU A 31 -11.61 0.16 -7.78
N GLY A 32 -11.47 0.25 -6.45
CA GLY A 32 -12.05 -0.69 -5.49
C GLY A 32 -11.02 -1.52 -4.73
N GLU A 33 -11.50 -2.46 -3.93
CA GLU A 33 -10.62 -3.38 -3.20
C GLU A 33 -9.94 -4.36 -4.15
N GLY A 34 -8.73 -4.78 -3.77
CA GLY A 34 -7.96 -5.73 -4.54
C GLY A 34 -6.88 -6.40 -3.70
N SER A 35 -6.13 -7.28 -4.35
CA SER A 35 -5.07 -8.01 -3.68
C SER A 35 -3.91 -8.31 -4.60
N ILE A 36 -2.70 -8.34 -4.03
CA ILE A 36 -1.48 -8.69 -4.75
C ILE A 36 -0.73 -9.79 -4.01
N ARG A 37 0.16 -10.49 -4.72
CA ARG A 37 1.10 -11.43 -4.11
C ARG A 37 2.15 -10.66 -3.31
N GLY A 38 2.38 -11.12 -2.08
CA GLY A 38 3.42 -10.58 -1.20
C GLY A 38 3.11 -10.80 0.27
N GLU A 39 3.99 -10.31 1.12
CA GLU A 39 3.83 -10.30 2.56
C GLU A 39 3.81 -8.88 3.09
N MET A 40 3.06 -8.65 4.17
CA MET A 40 2.99 -7.35 4.84
C MET A 40 3.59 -7.45 6.24
N TYR A 41 4.34 -6.43 6.63
CA TYR A 41 5.04 -6.32 7.90
C TYR A 41 4.66 -5.02 8.60
N ASP A 42 4.53 -5.07 9.93
CA ASP A 42 4.22 -3.92 10.77
C ASP A 42 5.51 -3.22 11.21
N LEU A 43 5.74 -2.00 10.71
CA LEU A 43 6.89 -1.17 11.10
C LEU A 43 6.53 -0.20 12.25
N GLY A 44 5.44 -0.47 12.95
CA GLY A 44 4.91 0.31 14.07
C GLY A 44 3.86 1.32 13.61
N ALA A 45 4.29 2.41 12.97
CA ALA A 45 3.39 3.49 12.55
C ALA A 45 2.74 3.24 11.18
N PHE A 46 3.33 2.37 10.37
CA PHE A 46 2.91 2.07 9.01
C PHE A 46 3.36 0.65 8.62
N PRO A 47 2.67 0.01 7.65
CA PRO A 47 3.09 -1.29 7.15
C PRO A 47 4.10 -1.14 6.00
N ALA A 48 4.83 -2.21 5.71
CA ALA A 48 5.60 -2.37 4.49
C ALA A 48 5.29 -3.71 3.81
N ALA A 49 5.14 -3.69 2.48
CA ALA A 49 5.02 -4.90 1.68
C ALA A 49 6.40 -5.41 1.19
N ALA A 50 6.54 -6.74 1.15
CA ALA A 50 7.63 -7.44 0.48
C ALA A 50 7.03 -8.35 -0.61
N LEU A 51 7.51 -8.20 -1.84
CA LEU A 51 6.90 -8.83 -3.03
C LEU A 51 7.50 -10.21 -3.38
N ASP A 52 8.51 -10.65 -2.65
CA ASP A 52 9.19 -11.94 -2.80
C ASP A 52 8.50 -13.09 -2.04
N GLY A 53 7.52 -12.78 -1.19
CA GLY A 53 6.72 -13.78 -0.49
C GLY A 53 5.60 -14.44 -1.32
N ASP A 54 5.09 -15.57 -0.84
CA ASP A 54 4.00 -16.36 -1.45
C ASP A 54 2.61 -16.06 -0.85
N SER A 55 2.50 -15.04 -0.01
CA SER A 55 1.25 -14.68 0.67
C SER A 55 0.44 -13.65 -0.12
N VAL A 56 -0.57 -13.06 0.52
CA VAL A 56 -1.44 -12.03 -0.05
C VAL A 56 -1.32 -10.74 0.74
N VAL A 57 -1.31 -9.61 0.03
CA VAL A 57 -1.47 -8.26 0.55
C VAL A 57 -2.81 -7.72 0.07
N VAL A 58 -3.67 -7.31 1.01
CA VAL A 58 -4.98 -6.73 0.74
C VAL A 58 -4.88 -5.21 0.73
N GLY A 59 -5.53 -4.57 -0.24
CA GLY A 59 -5.49 -3.14 -0.41
C GLY A 59 -6.59 -2.61 -1.31
N GLU A 60 -6.37 -1.41 -1.81
CA GLU A 60 -7.27 -0.65 -2.66
C GLU A 60 -6.52 -0.21 -3.90
N TRP A 61 -7.20 -0.28 -5.05
CA TRP A 61 -6.74 0.29 -6.30
C TRP A 61 -7.36 1.67 -6.50
N ASP A 62 -6.52 2.64 -6.85
CA ASP A 62 -6.91 4.02 -7.12
C ASP A 62 -6.24 4.50 -8.40
N GLU A 63 -6.86 5.47 -9.07
CA GLU A 63 -6.25 6.23 -10.15
C GLU A 63 -5.94 7.64 -9.65
N VAL A 64 -4.71 8.10 -9.83
CA VAL A 64 -4.24 9.43 -9.45
C VAL A 64 -3.65 10.18 -10.64
N THR A 65 -3.61 11.51 -10.57
CA THR A 65 -2.90 12.33 -11.57
C THR A 65 -1.39 12.18 -11.46
N ASP A 66 -0.64 12.69 -12.44
CA ASP A 66 0.83 12.86 -12.37
C ASP A 66 1.29 13.50 -11.05
N ASP A 67 0.65 14.61 -10.64
CA ASP A 67 0.96 15.30 -9.38
C ASP A 67 0.67 14.42 -8.16
N GLY A 68 -0.35 13.57 -8.24
CA GLY A 68 -0.67 12.59 -7.22
C GLY A 68 0.43 11.55 -7.06
N LEU A 69 0.95 11.02 -8.16
CA LEU A 69 2.08 10.08 -8.10
C LEU A 69 3.33 10.74 -7.49
N VAL A 70 3.60 12.02 -7.82
CA VAL A 70 4.69 12.80 -7.20
C VAL A 70 4.46 13.01 -5.70
N ALA A 71 3.23 13.27 -5.27
CA ALA A 71 2.88 13.43 -3.86
C ALA A 71 3.09 12.11 -3.09
N LEU A 72 2.70 10.98 -3.68
CA LEU A 72 2.93 9.64 -3.13
C LEU A 72 4.44 9.33 -3.04
N ASP A 73 5.21 9.61 -4.09
CA ASP A 73 6.67 9.41 -4.07
C ASP A 73 7.35 10.17 -2.92
N ARG A 74 6.90 11.40 -2.65
CA ARG A 74 7.42 12.22 -1.53
C ARG A 74 7.05 11.63 -0.18
N LEU A 75 5.80 11.19 -0.01
CA LEU A 75 5.32 10.58 1.23
C LEU A 75 6.08 9.27 1.53
N GLU A 76 6.21 8.41 0.53
CA GLU A 76 6.83 7.09 0.64
C GLU A 76 8.37 7.17 0.54
N GLY A 77 8.93 8.37 0.38
CA GLY A 77 10.37 8.59 0.31
C GLY A 77 11.05 7.84 -0.85
N TYR A 78 10.33 7.61 -1.95
CA TYR A 78 10.83 6.91 -3.13
C TYR A 78 11.99 7.67 -3.81
N PRO A 79 13.04 6.99 -4.30
CA PRO A 79 13.32 5.54 -4.22
C PRO A 79 14.13 5.12 -2.98
N ARG A 80 14.34 6.02 -2.01
CA ARG A 80 15.26 5.76 -0.90
C ARG A 80 14.62 4.91 0.20
N PHE A 81 13.40 5.23 0.60
CA PHE A 81 12.71 4.56 1.70
C PHE A 81 11.92 3.36 1.20
N TYR A 82 10.87 3.59 0.39
CA TYR A 82 10.25 2.55 -0.43
C TYR A 82 10.82 2.55 -1.85
N ASP A 83 10.82 1.39 -2.50
CA ASP A 83 10.83 1.27 -3.96
C ASP A 83 9.39 1.25 -4.47
N ARG A 84 9.21 1.39 -5.79
CA ARG A 84 7.93 1.12 -6.43
C ARG A 84 8.11 0.26 -7.66
N THR A 85 7.15 -0.61 -7.91
CA THR A 85 7.09 -1.44 -9.12
C THR A 85 5.66 -1.62 -9.58
N VAL A 86 5.47 -2.03 -10.84
CA VAL A 86 4.15 -2.37 -11.36
C VAL A 86 3.81 -3.79 -10.93
N VAL A 87 2.62 -3.96 -10.36
CA VAL A 87 2.04 -5.26 -9.99
C VAL A 87 0.64 -5.38 -10.58
N ARG A 88 0.18 -6.63 -10.70
CA ARG A 88 -1.17 -6.96 -11.16
C ARG A 88 -1.98 -7.53 -10.00
N ASP A 89 -3.28 -7.20 -9.97
CA ASP A 89 -4.21 -7.85 -9.07
C ASP A 89 -4.23 -9.36 -9.29
N LEU A 90 -4.34 -10.14 -8.20
CA LEU A 90 -4.51 -11.58 -8.26
C LEU A 90 -5.76 -12.01 -9.07
N ASN A 91 -6.80 -11.18 -9.11
CA ASN A 91 -7.99 -11.43 -9.92
C ASN A 91 -7.88 -10.90 -11.37
N GLY A 92 -6.79 -10.18 -11.70
CA GLY A 92 -6.55 -9.59 -13.02
C GLY A 92 -7.34 -8.32 -13.36
N ALA A 93 -8.07 -7.73 -12.41
CA ALA A 93 -8.92 -6.56 -12.65
C ALA A 93 -8.16 -5.24 -12.82
N ALA A 94 -6.95 -5.13 -12.26
CA ALA A 94 -6.13 -3.92 -12.30
C ALA A 94 -4.63 -4.24 -12.35
N GLU A 95 -3.85 -3.28 -12.85
CA GLU A 95 -2.39 -3.30 -12.87
C GLU A 95 -1.88 -1.88 -12.65
N GLY A 96 -0.87 -1.70 -11.81
CA GLY A 96 -0.39 -0.37 -11.45
C GLY A 96 0.74 -0.38 -10.41
N TRP A 97 1.15 0.80 -9.98
CA TRP A 97 2.27 0.98 -9.06
C TRP A 97 1.93 0.55 -7.63
N VAL A 98 2.85 -0.16 -6.98
CA VAL A 98 2.83 -0.40 -5.53
C VAL A 98 4.16 0.05 -4.92
N TYR A 99 4.11 0.62 -3.72
CA TYR A 99 5.31 0.92 -2.92
C TYR A 99 5.70 -0.27 -2.04
N HIS A 100 6.96 -0.68 -2.03
CA HIS A 100 7.41 -1.88 -1.31
C HIS A 100 8.84 -1.75 -0.76
N MET A 101 9.21 -2.62 0.18
CA MET A 101 10.54 -2.72 0.79
C MET A 101 11.13 -4.13 0.62
N THR A 102 10.86 -4.78 -0.51
CA THR A 102 11.41 -6.11 -0.84
C THR A 102 12.92 -6.16 -0.59
N GLY A 103 13.39 -7.17 0.15
CA GLY A 103 14.79 -7.32 0.56
C GLY A 103 15.29 -6.31 1.60
N ARG A 104 14.44 -5.40 2.10
CA ARG A 104 14.80 -4.33 3.05
C ARG A 104 13.91 -4.30 4.30
N ILE A 105 13.05 -5.29 4.50
CA ILE A 105 12.26 -5.43 5.72
C ILE A 105 13.19 -5.66 6.92
N PRO A 106 13.06 -4.88 8.02
CA PRO A 106 13.86 -5.08 9.22
C PRO A 106 13.67 -6.47 9.83
N ALA A 107 14.76 -7.08 10.27
CA ALA A 107 14.72 -8.37 10.95
C ALA A 107 13.83 -8.30 12.21
N GLY A 108 12.94 -9.28 12.36
CA GLY A 108 12.02 -9.36 13.50
C GLY A 108 10.79 -8.44 13.42
N ALA A 109 10.59 -7.72 12.31
CA ALA A 109 9.34 -7.00 12.09
C ALA A 109 8.14 -7.97 12.15
N PRO A 110 7.09 -7.68 12.95
CA PRO A 110 5.93 -8.55 13.03
C PRO A 110 5.24 -8.65 11.67
N ARG A 111 4.94 -9.88 11.24
CA ARG A 111 4.14 -10.09 10.04
C ARG A 111 2.69 -9.71 10.33
N VAL A 112 2.10 -8.93 9.45
CA VAL A 112 0.68 -8.56 9.49
C VAL A 112 -0.14 -9.77 9.08
N ASP A 113 -0.98 -10.28 9.99
CA ASP A 113 -1.82 -11.43 9.70
C ASP A 113 -2.79 -11.15 8.53
N ARG A 114 -2.94 -12.14 7.65
CA ARG A 114 -3.77 -12.09 6.42
C ARG A 114 -3.44 -10.93 5.46
N GLY A 115 -2.35 -10.18 5.69
CA GLY A 115 -1.93 -9.07 4.85
C GLY A 115 -2.92 -7.92 4.77
N ASP A 116 -3.74 -7.70 5.81
CA ASP A 116 -4.67 -6.56 5.88
C ASP A 116 -4.30 -5.64 7.04
N TRP A 117 -3.72 -4.48 6.72
CA TRP A 117 -3.30 -3.48 7.69
C TRP A 117 -4.45 -2.95 8.57
N VAL A 118 -5.63 -2.75 7.99
CA VAL A 118 -6.78 -2.17 8.70
C VAL A 118 -7.35 -3.19 9.68
N ALA A 119 -7.47 -4.45 9.26
CA ALA A 119 -7.88 -5.54 10.14
C ALA A 119 -6.85 -5.76 11.27
N TRP A 120 -5.55 -5.70 10.94
CA TRP A 120 -4.46 -5.81 11.90
C TRP A 120 -4.53 -4.75 13.00
N LEU A 121 -4.70 -3.48 12.64
CA LEU A 121 -4.84 -2.40 13.61
C LEU A 121 -6.06 -2.55 14.53
N ARG A 122 -7.17 -3.11 14.02
CA ARG A 122 -8.38 -3.38 14.83
C ARG A 122 -8.09 -4.45 15.88
N SER A 123 -7.50 -5.57 15.49
CA SER A 123 -7.16 -6.66 16.42
C SER A 123 -6.23 -6.21 17.56
N ARG A 124 -5.27 -5.32 17.28
CA ARG A 124 -4.33 -4.79 18.28
C ARG A 124 -4.98 -3.84 19.29
N LYS A 125 -6.09 -3.19 18.94
CA LYS A 125 -6.85 -2.34 19.87
C LYS A 125 -7.70 -3.17 20.83
N GLU A 126 -8.25 -4.28 20.35
CA GLU A 126 -9.09 -5.18 21.15
C GLU A 126 -8.30 -5.94 22.22
N VAL A 127 -7.03 -6.28 21.95
CA VAL A 127 -6.14 -6.95 22.90
C VAL A 127 -5.64 -6.02 24.03
N ARG A 128 -5.81 -4.70 23.88
CA ARG A 128 -5.36 -3.69 24.86
C ARG A 128 -6.44 -3.26 25.86
N VAL A 129 -7.58 -3.96 25.91
CA VAL A 129 -8.68 -3.72 26.87
C VAL A 129 -8.56 -4.65 28.08
#